data_AF-A0A4D4MNZ3-F1
#
_entry.id   AF-A0A4D4MNZ3-F1
#
_cell.length_a   1.000
_cell.length_b   1.000
_cell.length_c   1.000
_cell.angle_alpha   90.00
_cell.angle_beta   90.00
_cell.angle_gamma   90.00
#
_symmetry.space_group_name_H-M   'P 1'
#
loop_
_entity.id
_entity.type
_entity.pdbx_description
1 polymer ?
#
loop_
_entity_poly.entity_id
_entity_poly.type
_entity_poly.pdbx_seq_one_letter_code
_entity_poly.pdbx_strand_id
1 'polypeptide(L)'
;MAGEYRLHELPHLGHDPRGADDLAALAVPGVNDAPGPVEWSVADRLADDGVLVWHIPLPGAIRDELDLLRRGDELVVTAGQFRRIVPLPSALRRCTVAGAALREGELRIRFAPDPDLWPRER
;
A
#
# COMPACT_ATOMS: atom_id res chain seq x y z
N MET A 1 -11.38 -3.85 -2.17
CA MET A 1 -11.13 -5.26 -2.50
C MET A 1 -9.88 -5.69 -1.75
N ALA A 2 -10.03 -6.29 -0.57
CA ALA A 2 -8.92 -7.02 0.05
C ALA A 2 -8.43 -8.06 -0.97
N GLY A 3 -7.12 -8.14 -1.21
CA GLY A 3 -6.59 -9.05 -2.23
C GLY A 3 -7.10 -10.47 -1.95
N GLU A 4 -7.79 -11.07 -2.93
CA GLU A 4 -8.10 -12.49 -2.88
C GLU A 4 -6.78 -13.24 -2.99
N TYR A 5 -6.26 -13.70 -1.85
CA TYR A 5 -5.10 -14.56 -1.83
C TYR A 5 -5.52 -15.93 -2.37
N ARG A 6 -4.87 -16.36 -3.46
CA ARG A 6 -5.05 -17.72 -3.98
C ARG A 6 -4.45 -18.70 -2.96
N LEU A 7 -5.31 -19.40 -2.24
CA LEU A 7 -4.90 -20.48 -1.35
C LEU A 7 -4.64 -21.73 -2.18
N HIS A 8 -3.49 -22.38 -1.95
CA HIS A 8 -3.13 -23.64 -2.57
C HIS A 8 -2.97 -24.71 -1.50
N GLU A 9 -3.74 -25.79 -1.62
CA GLU A 9 -3.56 -26.98 -0.80
C GLU A 9 -2.40 -27.81 -1.35
N LEU A 10 -1.53 -28.29 -0.46
CA LEU A 10 -0.35 -29.09 -0.78
C LEU A 10 -0.36 -30.38 0.06
N PRO A 11 0.23 -31.48 -0.44
CA PRO A 11 0.32 -32.72 0.33
C PRO A 11 1.25 -32.55 1.53
N HIS A 12 0.85 -33.12 2.67
CA HIS A 12 1.70 -33.22 3.86
C HIS A 12 2.57 -34.46 3.78
N LEU A 13 3.89 -34.30 3.60
CA LEU A 13 4.83 -35.43 3.37
C LEU A 13 5.05 -36.32 4.61
N GLY A 14 4.60 -35.90 5.80
CA GLY A 14 4.81 -36.64 7.04
C GLY A 14 6.20 -36.43 7.66
N HIS A 15 7.04 -35.62 7.03
CA HIS A 15 8.34 -35.18 7.50
C HIS A 15 8.68 -33.82 6.88
N ASP A 16 9.71 -33.17 7.43
CA ASP A 16 10.26 -31.95 6.81
C ASP A 16 10.79 -32.26 5.41
N PRO A 17 10.46 -31.44 4.40
CA PRO A 17 11.00 -31.59 3.04
C PRO A 17 12.53 -31.42 3.02
N ARG A 18 13.25 -32.36 2.39
CA ARG A 18 14.70 -32.38 2.25
C ARG A 18 15.10 -32.66 0.80
N GLY A 19 15.80 -31.70 0.20
CA GLY A 19 16.31 -31.84 -1.16
C GLY A 19 15.23 -31.71 -2.25
N ALA A 20 15.62 -31.95 -3.50
CA ALA A 20 14.79 -31.66 -4.66
C ALA A 20 13.60 -32.62 -4.81
N ASP A 21 13.75 -33.89 -4.43
CA ASP A 21 12.70 -34.91 -4.58
C ASP A 21 11.48 -34.61 -3.69
N ASP A 22 11.73 -34.23 -2.43
CA ASP A 22 10.66 -33.83 -1.51
C ASP A 22 9.97 -32.53 -1.99
N LEU A 23 10.73 -31.57 -2.51
CA LEU A 23 10.16 -30.35 -3.09
C LEU A 23 9.30 -30.64 -4.33
N ALA A 24 9.71 -31.60 -5.16
CA ALA A 24 8.91 -32.06 -6.29
C ALA A 24 7.63 -32.76 -5.84
N ALA A 25 7.69 -33.55 -4.77
CA ALA A 25 6.54 -34.23 -4.18
C ALA A 25 5.49 -33.28 -3.59
N LEU A 26 5.90 -32.08 -3.14
CA LEU A 26 4.96 -31.03 -2.74
C LEU A 26 4.14 -30.48 -3.91
N ALA A 27 4.59 -30.65 -5.15
CA ALA A 27 3.95 -30.13 -6.36
C ALA A 27 3.57 -28.63 -6.25
N VAL A 28 4.44 -27.83 -5.63
CA VAL A 28 4.19 -26.40 -5.43
C VAL A 28 3.99 -25.69 -6.77
N PRO A 29 2.97 -24.82 -6.90
CA PRO A 29 2.85 -23.98 -8.09
C PRO A 29 4.10 -23.10 -8.24
N GLY A 30 4.47 -22.81 -9.49
CA GLY A 30 5.65 -21.99 -9.78
C GLY A 30 5.61 -20.65 -9.05
N VAL A 31 6.76 -20.24 -8.49
CA VAL A 31 6.93 -18.87 -7.99
C VAL A 31 6.88 -17.93 -9.19
N ASN A 32 5.97 -16.95 -9.16
CA ASN A 32 5.78 -15.84 -10.13
C ASN A 32 4.56 -15.86 -11.08
N ASP A 33 3.43 -16.45 -10.69
CA ASP A 33 2.13 -15.87 -11.13
C ASP A 33 1.69 -14.70 -10.22
N ALA A 34 2.50 -14.36 -9.21
CA ALA A 34 2.21 -13.39 -8.16
C ALA A 34 2.07 -11.95 -8.71
N PRO A 35 1.15 -11.15 -8.15
CA PRO A 35 0.84 -9.82 -8.66
C PRO A 35 2.10 -8.96 -8.69
N GLY A 36 2.25 -8.15 -9.75
CA GLY A 36 3.33 -7.19 -9.89
C GLY A 36 3.45 -6.26 -8.67
N PRO A 37 4.50 -5.41 -8.60
CA PRO A 37 4.67 -4.45 -7.52
C PRO A 37 3.35 -3.74 -7.23
N VAL A 38 2.85 -3.85 -6.00
CA VAL A 38 1.59 -3.21 -5.61
C VAL A 38 1.76 -1.70 -5.78
N GLU A 39 1.13 -1.15 -6.80
CA GLU A 39 1.19 0.29 -7.08
C GLU A 39 0.39 1.06 -6.03
N TRP A 40 1.01 2.13 -5.52
CA TRP A 40 0.35 3.06 -4.60
C TRP A 40 -0.20 4.23 -5.43
N SER A 41 -1.40 4.04 -5.97
CA SER A 41 -1.98 4.94 -6.95
C SER A 41 -2.44 6.27 -6.34
N VAL A 42 -2.32 7.34 -7.12
CA VAL A 42 -2.87 8.65 -6.78
C VAL A 42 -4.09 8.90 -7.65
N ALA A 43 -5.26 9.01 -7.03
CA ALA A 43 -6.48 9.42 -7.71
C ALA A 43 -6.57 10.95 -7.72
N ASP A 44 -6.77 11.53 -8.90
CA ASP A 44 -7.08 12.94 -9.06
C ASP A 44 -8.58 13.17 -8.87
N ARG A 45 -8.94 13.91 -7.82
CA ARG A 45 -10.31 14.32 -7.51
C ARG A 45 -10.40 15.83 -7.36
N LEU A 46 -9.51 16.58 -8.01
CA LEU A 46 -9.47 18.04 -7.90
C LEU A 46 -10.76 18.69 -8.41
N ALA A 47 -11.36 18.18 -9.48
CA ALA A 47 -12.58 18.72 -10.06
C ALA A 47 -13.83 18.51 -9.18
N ASP A 48 -13.89 17.40 -8.44
CA ASP A 48 -15.05 17.04 -7.63
C ASP A 48 -14.93 17.55 -6.19
N ASP A 49 -13.78 17.29 -5.56
CA ASP A 49 -13.57 17.44 -4.11
C ASP A 49 -12.39 18.36 -3.77
N GLY A 50 -11.68 18.90 -4.76
CA GLY A 50 -10.53 19.77 -4.57
C GLY A 50 -9.31 19.07 -3.96
N VAL A 51 -9.21 17.75 -4.04
CA VAL A 51 -8.12 16.96 -3.42
C VAL A 51 -7.53 15.90 -4.34
N LEU A 52 -6.28 15.53 -4.06
CA LEU A 52 -5.65 14.30 -4.55
C LEU A 52 -5.76 13.23 -3.46
N VAL A 53 -5.97 11.97 -3.84
CA VAL A 53 -6.09 10.85 -2.89
C VAL A 53 -5.01 9.82 -3.17
N TRP A 54 -4.13 9.56 -2.19
CA TRP A 54 -3.13 8.50 -2.28
C TRP A 54 -3.66 7.22 -1.65
N HIS A 55 -3.69 6.14 -2.43
CA HIS A 55 -4.18 4.83 -2.03
C HIS A 55 -3.01 3.90 -1.71
N ILE A 56 -2.99 3.39 -0.48
CA ILE A 56 -1.94 2.50 0.02
C ILE A 56 -2.60 1.24 0.57
N PRO A 57 -2.45 0.07 -0.10
CA PRO A 57 -2.93 -1.19 0.41
C PRO A 57 -2.17 -1.58 1.68
N LEU A 58 -2.91 -1.79 2.77
CA LEU A 58 -2.42 -2.23 4.07
C LEU A 58 -3.31 -3.38 4.59
N PRO A 59 -3.29 -4.55 3.92
CA PRO A 59 -4.08 -5.70 4.35
C PRO A 59 -3.68 -6.11 5.77
N GLY A 60 -4.67 -6.28 6.65
CA GLY A 60 -4.46 -6.65 8.04
C GLY A 60 -4.09 -5.49 8.97
N ALA A 61 -3.88 -4.27 8.48
CA ALA A 61 -3.66 -3.13 9.35
C ALA A 61 -4.94 -2.76 10.12
N ILE A 62 -4.76 -2.36 11.39
CA ILE A 62 -5.81 -1.81 12.23
C ILE A 62 -5.50 -0.35 12.57
N ARG A 63 -6.55 0.45 12.79
CA ARG A 63 -6.43 1.89 12.97
C ARG A 63 -5.57 2.29 14.17
N ASP A 64 -5.67 1.54 15.27
CA ASP A 64 -5.01 1.89 16.53
C ASP A 64 -3.50 1.62 16.51
N GLU A 65 -3.02 0.88 15.50
CA GLU A 65 -1.61 0.60 15.27
C GLU A 65 -1.05 1.35 14.05
N LEU A 66 -1.84 2.25 13.46
CA LEU A 66 -1.45 3.03 12.29
C LEU A 66 -0.95 4.41 12.71
N ASP A 67 0.30 4.72 12.35
CA ASP A 67 0.90 6.06 12.51
C ASP A 67 1.45 6.59 11.19
N LEU A 68 1.25 7.88 10.95
CA LEU A 68 1.59 8.57 9.70
C LEU A 68 2.33 9.86 10.02
N LEU A 69 3.56 9.97 9.53
CA LEU A 69 4.36 11.17 9.67
C LEU A 69 4.86 11.64 8.31
N ARG A 70 4.60 12.90 7.98
CA ARG A 70 5.22 13.53 6.81
C ARG A 70 6.53 14.20 7.19
N ARG A 71 7.58 13.96 6.40
CA ARG A 71 8.89 14.60 6.53
C ARG A 71 9.34 15.10 5.17
N GLY A 72 9.16 16.40 4.91
CA GLY A 72 9.46 17.00 3.61
C GLY A 72 8.69 16.31 2.47
N ASP A 73 9.43 15.72 1.54
CA ASP A 73 8.92 14.96 0.39
C ASP A 73 8.75 13.46 0.67
N GLU A 74 8.74 13.05 1.94
CA GLU A 74 8.58 11.64 2.35
C GLU A 74 7.37 11.47 3.27
N LEU A 75 6.75 10.29 3.18
CA LEU A 75 5.77 9.80 4.14
C LEU A 75 6.35 8.58 4.87
N VAL A 76 6.37 8.65 6.18
CA VAL A 76 6.62 7.51 7.06
C VAL A 76 5.28 6.88 7.38
N VAL A 77 5.13 5.61 7.03
CA VAL A 77 3.96 4.78 7.32
C VAL A 77 4.36 3.71 8.32
N THR A 78 3.72 3.71 9.48
CA THR A 78 3.87 2.68 10.52
C THR A 78 2.56 1.93 10.65
N ALA A 79 2.58 0.60 10.57
CA ALA A 79 1.44 -0.28 10.79
C ALA A 79 1.88 -1.44 11.69
N GLY A 80 1.52 -1.37 12.98
CA GLY A 80 2.00 -2.30 14.00
C GLY A 80 3.53 -2.31 14.08
N GLN A 81 4.14 -3.47 13.87
CA GLN A 81 5.61 -3.65 13.87
C GLN A 81 6.29 -3.24 12.54
N PHE A 82 5.52 -2.93 11.50
CA PHE A 82 6.06 -2.62 10.19
C PHE A 82 6.19 -1.10 10.00
N ARG A 83 7.36 -0.66 9.53
CA ARG A 83 7.62 0.75 9.24
C ARG A 83 8.27 0.90 7.87
N ARG A 84 7.70 1.76 7.03
CA ARG A 84 8.22 2.08 5.69
C ARG A 84 8.30 3.58 5.50
N ILE A 85 9.44 4.05 4.98
CA ILE A 85 9.59 5.42 4.50
C ILE A 85 9.41 5.37 2.98
N VAL A 86 8.51 6.18 2.45
CA VAL A 86 8.26 6.27 1.02
C VAL A 86 8.37 7.70 0.53
N PRO A 87 8.96 7.93 -0.66
CA PRO A 87 8.92 9.23 -1.29
C PRO A 87 7.49 9.56 -1.73
N LEU A 88 7.09 10.82 -1.58
CA LEU A 88 5.85 11.34 -2.12
C LEU A 88 5.92 11.32 -3.66
N PRO A 89 4.87 10.79 -4.32
CA PRO A 89 4.60 11.06 -5.72
C PRO A 89 4.70 12.56 -6.00
N SER A 90 5.24 12.93 -7.17
CA SER A 90 5.56 14.31 -7.52
C SER A 90 4.36 15.26 -7.36
N ALA A 91 3.16 14.81 -7.72
CA ALA A 91 1.92 15.57 -7.58
C ALA A 91 1.58 15.95 -6.13
N LEU A 92 1.99 15.14 -5.15
CA LEU A 92 1.65 15.34 -3.73
C LEU A 92 2.66 16.22 -2.97
N ARG A 93 3.84 16.45 -3.54
CA ARG A 93 4.91 17.23 -2.88
C ARG A 93 4.50 18.67 -2.59
N ARG A 94 3.69 19.27 -3.47
CA ARG A 94 3.16 20.64 -3.37
C ARG A 94 1.76 20.71 -2.75
N CYS A 95 1.30 19.62 -2.14
CA CYS A 95 0.02 19.58 -1.43
C CYS A 95 0.27 19.52 0.08
N THR A 96 -0.76 19.80 0.88
CA THR A 96 -0.81 19.60 2.33
C THR A 96 -1.71 18.41 2.68
N VAL A 97 -1.46 17.73 3.80
CA VAL A 97 -2.29 16.58 4.21
C VAL A 97 -3.60 17.09 4.79
N ALA A 98 -4.72 16.76 4.15
CA ALA A 98 -6.08 17.14 4.56
C ALA A 98 -6.78 16.07 5.42
N GLY A 99 -6.19 14.87 5.51
CA GLY A 99 -6.67 13.79 6.38
C GLY A 99 -6.32 12.41 5.85
N ALA A 100 -6.48 11.39 6.69
CA ALA A 100 -6.23 10.01 6.33
C ALA A 100 -7.31 9.09 6.91
N ALA A 101 -7.68 8.04 6.18
CA ALA A 101 -8.66 7.06 6.61
C ALA A 101 -8.28 5.65 6.14
N LEU A 102 -8.33 4.69 7.06
CA LEU A 102 -8.16 3.26 6.77
C LEU A 102 -9.55 2.62 6.64
N ARG A 103 -9.86 2.04 5.47
CA ARG A 103 -11.11 1.31 5.22
C ARG A 103 -10.83 0.12 4.31
N GLU A 104 -11.35 -1.04 4.69
CA GLU A 104 -11.28 -2.29 3.88
C GLU A 104 -9.84 -2.71 3.51
N GLY A 105 -8.88 -2.52 4.44
CA GLY A 105 -7.47 -2.84 4.18
C GLY A 105 -6.78 -1.86 3.24
N GLU A 106 -7.36 -0.68 2.99
CA GLU A 106 -6.75 0.38 2.19
C GLU A 106 -6.71 1.69 2.97
N LEU A 107 -5.51 2.26 3.07
CA LEU A 107 -5.28 3.60 3.60
C LEU A 107 -5.45 4.62 2.46
N ARG A 108 -6.36 5.57 2.67
CA ARG A 108 -6.61 6.69 1.76
C ARG A 108 -6.15 7.97 2.45
N ILE A 109 -5.15 8.64 1.86
CA ILE A 109 -4.62 9.90 2.36
C ILE A 109 -5.06 11.01 1.40
N ARG A 110 -5.83 11.97 1.90
CA ARG A 110 -6.28 13.14 1.15
C ARG A 110 -5.24 14.25 1.25
N PHE A 111 -4.91 14.81 0.09
CA PHE A 111 -3.98 15.91 -0.07
C PHE A 111 -4.70 17.09 -0.73
N ALA A 112 -4.66 18.26 -0.12
CA ALA A 112 -5.19 19.49 -0.70
C ALA A 112 -4.03 20.28 -1.35
N PRO A 113 -4.19 20.83 -2.57
CA PRO A 113 -3.22 21.76 -3.16
C PRO A 113 -2.87 22.87 -2.17
N ASP A 114 -1.58 23.11 -1.97
CA ASP A 114 -1.14 24.20 -1.09
C ASP A 114 -1.38 25.55 -1.80
N PRO A 115 -2.24 26.44 -1.28
CA PRO A 115 -2.56 27.71 -1.93
C PRO A 115 -1.38 28.68 -2.04
N ASP A 116 -0.29 28.45 -1.29
CA ASP A 116 0.94 29.23 -1.37
C ASP A 116 1.91 28.68 -2.42
N LEU A 117 1.73 27.44 -2.88
CA LEU A 117 2.60 26.76 -3.85
C LEU A 117 1.91 26.45 -5.19
N TRP A 118 0.58 26.47 -5.24
CA TRP A 118 -0.19 26.26 -6.47
C TRP A 118 -0.40 27.58 -7.23
N PRO A 119 -0.33 27.59 -8.58
CA PRO A 119 -0.61 28.81 -9.35
C PRO A 119 -2.03 29.28 -9.05
N ARG A 120 -2.16 30.53 -8.58
CA ARG A 120 -3.46 31.19 -8.47
C ARG A 120 -3.95 31.42 -9.89
N GLU A 121 -5.14 30.91 -10.23
CA GLU A 121 -5.82 31.32 -11.46
C GLU A 121 -5.97 32.84 -11.43
N ARG A 122 -5.56 33.48 -12.52
CA ARG A 122 -5.51 34.93 -12.67
C ARG A 122 -6.77 35.43 -13.37
#